data_AF-A0A259DTM8-F1
#
_entry.id   AF-A0A259DTM8-F1
#
_cell.length_a   1.000
_cell.length_b   1.000
_cell.length_c   1.000
_cell.angle_alpha   90.00
_cell.angle_beta   90.00
_cell.angle_gamma   90.00
#
_symmetry.space_group_name_H-M   'P 1'
#
loop_
_entity.id
_entity.type
_entity.pdbx_description
1 polymer ?
#
loop_
_entity_poly.entity_id
_entity_poly.type
_entity_poly.pdbx_seq_one_letter_code
_entity_poly.pdbx_strand_id
1 'polypeptide(L)'
;MAHDITPGPMRAIAAHDNVGERIWLEPVDGFTVAYDATVTVTRQASVLAALVADPLPLLPAGVVEYLLPSRYCPVDTLHVTAMDQFGGMSGGMMVSSVTEWIAGHLSYVPGASHGATTALDTFLSREGVCRDYAHLLIALVRGLGIPARMVSAYAPGVTPPDFHALAEVWLQGGWHLVDATGMADPAKTVVIGVGRDAADVAFLTIFGGAELNAQSVEVGLVGAVG
;
A
#
# COMPACT_ATOMS: atom_id res chain seq x y z
N MET A 1 21.25 11.10 8.49
CA MET A 1 21.19 10.99 7.02
C MET A 1 22.59 11.21 6.47
N ALA A 2 23.23 10.15 5.97
CA ALA A 2 24.39 10.27 5.10
C ALA A 2 23.96 9.75 3.73
N HIS A 3 23.76 10.67 2.79
CA HIS A 3 23.46 10.34 1.41
C HIS A 3 24.77 10.32 0.64
N ASP A 4 25.34 9.15 0.38
CA ASP A 4 26.44 9.05 -0.59
C ASP A 4 25.84 8.95 -2.00
N ILE A 5 25.18 10.03 -2.42
CA ILE A 5 24.60 10.18 -3.75
C ILE A 5 25.71 10.74 -4.65
N THR A 6 26.09 9.96 -5.65
CA THR A 6 27.03 10.34 -6.73
C THR A 6 26.52 11.63 -7.40
N PRO A 7 27.39 12.57 -7.81
CA PRO A 7 26.98 13.97 -8.04
C PRO A 7 26.03 14.11 -9.24
N GLY A 8 24.83 14.63 -8.97
CA GLY A 8 23.82 15.05 -9.93
C GLY A 8 22.86 16.04 -9.28
N PRO A 9 22.09 16.85 -10.04
CA PRO A 9 21.08 17.73 -9.47
C PRO A 9 20.06 16.91 -8.69
N MET A 10 19.75 17.34 -7.46
CA MET A 10 18.71 16.71 -6.62
C MET A 10 17.68 17.73 -6.15
N ARG A 11 16.43 17.29 -6.03
CA ARG A 11 15.34 18.12 -5.50
C ARG A 11 14.32 17.28 -4.74
N ALA A 12 14.10 17.63 -3.48
CA ALA A 12 12.97 17.14 -2.70
C ALA A 12 11.66 17.74 -3.20
N ILE A 13 10.63 16.90 -3.31
CA ILE A 13 9.25 17.30 -3.61
C ILE A 13 8.28 16.57 -2.69
N ALA A 14 7.10 17.16 -2.46
CA ALA A 14 6.03 16.48 -1.75
C ALA A 14 5.59 15.20 -2.47
N ALA A 15 5.37 14.12 -1.71
CA ALA A 15 4.71 12.93 -2.21
C ALA A 15 3.19 13.15 -2.35
N HIS A 16 2.51 12.16 -2.92
CA HIS A 16 1.06 12.20 -3.08
C HIS A 16 0.35 12.33 -1.71
N ASP A 17 -0.73 13.11 -1.66
CA ASP A 17 -1.40 13.56 -0.42
C ASP A 17 -0.49 14.22 0.64
N ASN A 18 0.71 14.65 0.26
CA ASN A 18 1.75 15.15 1.17
C ASN A 18 2.15 14.13 2.26
N VAL A 19 1.95 12.83 2.01
CA VAL A 19 2.43 11.77 2.91
C VAL A 19 3.75 11.23 2.40
N GLY A 20 4.83 11.67 3.04
CA GLY A 20 6.21 11.35 2.64
C GLY A 20 6.83 12.41 1.71
N GLU A 21 8.06 12.14 1.30
CA GLU A 21 8.86 13.00 0.43
C GLU A 21 9.44 12.16 -0.71
N ARG A 22 9.50 12.73 -1.92
CA ARG A 22 10.21 12.12 -3.06
C ARG A 22 11.42 12.98 -3.41
N ILE A 23 12.51 12.34 -3.79
CA ILE A 23 13.71 13.02 -4.27
C ILE A 23 13.85 12.74 -5.77
N TRP A 24 13.91 13.82 -6.55
CA TRP A 24 14.30 13.75 -7.97
C TRP A 24 15.81 13.80 -8.06
N LEU A 25 16.37 12.94 -8.90
CA LEU A 25 17.81 12.79 -9.09
C LEU A 25 18.10 12.39 -10.54
N GLU A 26 19.18 12.95 -11.09
CA GLU A 26 19.70 12.64 -12.43
C GLU A 26 21.15 12.14 -12.29
N PRO A 27 21.35 10.87 -11.92
CA PRO A 27 22.68 10.28 -11.77
C PRO A 27 23.32 10.04 -13.14
N VAL A 28 24.64 10.20 -13.23
CA VAL A 28 25.39 10.02 -14.50
C VAL A 28 25.80 8.56 -14.71
N ASP A 29 26.43 7.93 -13.70
CA ASP A 29 27.01 6.58 -13.83
C ASP A 29 26.39 5.55 -12.86
N GLY A 30 25.62 6.03 -11.87
CA GLY A 30 25.02 5.23 -10.80
C GLY A 30 24.73 6.07 -9.57
N PHE A 31 24.03 5.50 -8.59
CA PHE A 31 23.81 6.12 -7.29
C PHE A 31 23.55 5.07 -6.20
N THR A 32 23.87 5.43 -4.96
CA THR A 32 23.53 4.66 -3.76
C THR A 32 22.71 5.54 -2.83
N VAL A 33 21.67 4.97 -2.21
CA VAL A 33 20.87 5.66 -1.19
C VAL A 33 20.92 4.85 0.09
N ALA A 34 21.34 5.51 1.18
CA ALA A 34 21.25 4.98 2.54
C ALA A 34 20.26 5.83 3.34
N TYR A 35 19.41 5.17 4.12
CA TYR A 35 18.41 5.80 4.97
C TYR A 35 18.29 5.04 6.29
N ASP A 36 18.40 5.78 7.40
CA ASP A 36 18.26 5.27 8.76
C ASP A 36 17.40 6.25 9.56
N ALA A 37 16.42 5.71 10.30
CA ALA A 37 15.55 6.50 11.17
C ALA A 37 15.00 5.68 12.34
N THR A 38 14.73 6.38 13.44
CA THR A 38 13.92 5.87 14.56
C THR A 38 12.58 6.60 14.54
N VAL A 39 11.49 5.86 14.44
CA VAL A 39 10.14 6.42 14.27
C VAL A 39 9.22 5.93 15.39
N THR A 40 8.53 6.86 16.05
CA THR A 40 7.45 6.55 16.99
C THR A 40 6.11 6.52 16.25
N VAL A 41 5.44 5.38 16.22
CA VAL A 41 4.09 5.25 15.65
C VAL A 41 3.06 5.58 16.73
N THR A 42 2.25 6.60 16.51
CA THR A 42 1.22 7.09 17.46
C THR A 42 -0.20 6.71 17.05
N ARG A 43 -0.36 5.89 16.00
CA ARG A 43 -1.67 5.46 15.50
C ARG A 43 -2.44 4.68 16.57
N GLN A 44 -3.71 5.01 16.72
CA GLN A 44 -4.61 4.30 17.62
C GLN A 44 -5.08 2.99 17.00
N ALA A 45 -5.02 1.90 17.78
CA ALA A 45 -5.58 0.63 17.36
C ALA A 45 -7.12 0.74 17.25
N SER A 46 -7.65 0.27 16.13
CA SER A 46 -9.10 0.20 15.89
C SER A 46 -9.48 -1.24 15.58
N VAL A 47 -10.64 -1.68 16.05
CA VAL A 47 -11.22 -2.97 15.64
C VAL A 47 -11.89 -2.74 14.29
N LEU A 48 -11.18 -3.03 13.19
CA LEU A 48 -11.61 -2.73 11.83
C LEU A 48 -13.05 -3.17 11.58
N ALA A 49 -13.38 -4.42 11.91
CA ALA A 49 -14.70 -5.02 11.78
C ALA A 49 -15.86 -4.21 12.41
N ALA A 50 -15.60 -3.45 13.48
CA ALA A 50 -16.61 -2.67 14.17
C ALA A 50 -16.87 -1.28 13.55
N LEU A 51 -16.04 -0.85 12.59
CA LEU A 51 -16.15 0.46 11.96
C LEU A 51 -17.27 0.48 10.92
N VAL A 52 -17.95 1.62 10.80
CA VAL A 52 -19.03 1.82 9.82
C VAL A 52 -18.54 2.56 8.59
N ALA A 53 -19.13 2.26 7.43
CA ALA A 53 -18.90 3.03 6.22
C ALA A 53 -19.53 4.42 6.37
N ASP A 54 -18.82 5.46 5.94
CA ASP A 54 -19.42 6.77 5.77
C ASP A 54 -20.38 6.76 4.58
N PRO A 55 -21.55 7.42 4.65
CA PRO A 55 -22.44 7.55 3.51
C PRO A 55 -21.71 8.25 2.34
N LEU A 56 -21.80 7.69 1.13
CA LEU A 56 -21.12 8.24 -0.05
C LEU A 56 -21.33 9.74 -0.28
N PRO A 57 -22.55 10.31 -0.10
CA PRO A 57 -22.76 11.75 -0.26
C PRO A 57 -22.06 12.64 0.78
N LEU A 58 -21.55 12.05 1.87
CA LEU A 58 -20.87 12.76 2.96
C LEU A 58 -19.35 12.58 2.95
N LEU A 59 -18.80 11.86 1.96
CA LEU A 59 -17.36 11.68 1.85
C LEU A 59 -16.65 13.03 1.59
N PRO A 60 -15.51 13.29 2.25
CA PRO A 60 -14.69 14.46 1.94
C PRO A 60 -14.20 14.44 0.50
N ALA A 61 -14.04 15.61 -0.13
CA ALA A 61 -13.65 15.70 -1.54
C ALA A 61 -12.33 14.97 -1.87
N GLY A 62 -11.31 15.08 -1.01
CA GLY A 62 -10.03 14.38 -1.18
C GLY A 62 -10.08 12.87 -0.93
N VAL A 63 -11.22 12.33 -0.50
CA VAL A 63 -11.43 10.88 -0.31
C VAL A 63 -12.11 10.27 -1.53
N VAL A 64 -12.89 11.04 -2.28
CA VAL A 64 -13.71 10.55 -3.41
C VAL A 64 -12.86 9.94 -4.51
N GLU A 65 -11.66 10.46 -4.79
CA GLU A 65 -10.78 9.89 -5.82
C GLU A 65 -10.38 8.44 -5.54
N TYR A 66 -10.38 8.06 -4.26
CA TYR A 66 -10.03 6.72 -3.79
C TYR A 66 -11.17 5.72 -3.89
N LEU A 67 -12.30 6.09 -4.50
CA LEU A 67 -13.32 5.14 -4.99
C LEU A 67 -13.05 4.73 -6.44
N LEU A 68 -12.30 5.54 -7.19
CA LEU A 68 -12.20 5.41 -8.64
C LEU A 68 -11.20 4.30 -9.06
N PRO A 69 -11.35 3.77 -10.29
CA PRO A 69 -10.34 2.91 -10.89
C PRO A 69 -8.97 3.60 -11.02
N SER A 70 -7.91 2.80 -11.00
CA SER A 70 -6.54 3.26 -11.25
C SER A 70 -5.74 2.23 -12.08
N ARG A 71 -4.48 2.51 -12.42
CA ARG A 71 -3.67 1.71 -13.36
C ARG A 71 -3.61 0.23 -12.99
N TYR A 72 -3.50 -0.09 -11.70
CA TYR A 72 -3.39 -1.48 -11.22
C TYR A 72 -4.65 -1.99 -10.53
N CYS A 73 -5.65 -1.12 -10.33
CA CYS A 73 -6.91 -1.45 -9.67
C CYS A 73 -8.09 -1.22 -10.63
N PRO A 74 -8.39 -2.15 -11.55
CA PRO A 74 -9.54 -2.08 -12.46
C PRO A 74 -10.87 -2.35 -11.72
N VAL A 75 -11.30 -1.38 -10.90
CA VAL A 75 -12.48 -1.47 -10.02
C VAL A 75 -13.74 -1.90 -10.80
N ASP A 76 -14.02 -1.25 -11.92
CA ASP A 76 -15.21 -1.52 -12.72
C ASP A 76 -15.26 -2.97 -13.24
N THR A 77 -14.10 -3.56 -13.53
CA THR A 77 -14.00 -4.94 -14.01
C THR A 77 -14.24 -5.96 -12.89
N LEU A 78 -13.82 -5.63 -11.66
CA LEU A 78 -13.98 -6.51 -10.50
C LEU A 78 -15.28 -6.26 -9.74
N HIS A 79 -16.02 -5.19 -10.04
CA HIS A 79 -17.22 -4.77 -9.31
C HIS A 79 -18.28 -5.86 -9.19
N VAL A 80 -18.65 -6.52 -10.30
CA VAL A 80 -19.70 -7.56 -10.29
C VAL A 80 -19.29 -8.72 -9.39
N THR A 81 -18.04 -9.16 -9.50
CA THR A 81 -17.47 -10.23 -8.65
C THR A 81 -17.47 -9.83 -7.17
N ALA A 82 -17.10 -8.58 -6.87
CA ALA A 82 -17.09 -8.07 -5.50
C ALA A 82 -18.51 -8.04 -4.93
N MET A 83 -19.48 -7.53 -5.69
CA MET A 83 -20.89 -7.47 -5.29
C MET A 83 -21.50 -8.86 -5.07
N ASP A 84 -21.21 -9.83 -5.94
CA ASP A 84 -21.71 -11.20 -5.82
C ASP A 84 -21.22 -11.88 -4.53
N GLN A 85 -19.94 -11.69 -4.19
CA GLN A 85 -19.33 -12.33 -3.02
C GLN A 85 -19.60 -11.58 -1.70
N PHE A 86 -19.62 -10.24 -1.73
CA PHE A 86 -19.55 -9.41 -0.53
C PHE A 86 -20.63 -8.33 -0.44
N GLY A 87 -21.50 -8.18 -1.44
CA GLY A 87 -22.49 -7.09 -1.52
C GLY A 87 -23.57 -7.13 -0.42
N GLY A 88 -23.70 -8.23 0.31
CA GLY A 88 -24.56 -8.33 1.49
C GLY A 88 -23.95 -7.76 2.78
N MET A 89 -22.71 -7.29 2.73
CA MET A 89 -21.96 -6.75 3.87
C MET A 89 -21.62 -5.27 3.66
N SER A 90 -21.26 -4.56 4.73
CA SER A 90 -20.86 -3.16 4.65
C SER A 90 -19.80 -2.79 5.70
N GLY A 91 -19.17 -1.63 5.50
CA GLY A 91 -18.20 -1.05 6.43
C GLY A 91 -17.02 -1.97 6.73
N GLY A 92 -16.56 -1.90 7.97
CA GLY A 92 -15.43 -2.67 8.47
C GLY A 92 -15.58 -4.18 8.37
N MET A 93 -16.77 -4.71 8.66
CA MET A 93 -17.06 -6.15 8.52
C MET A 93 -16.82 -6.64 7.09
N MET A 94 -17.24 -5.87 6.10
CA MET A 94 -17.01 -6.19 4.69
C MET A 94 -15.53 -6.15 4.35
N VAL A 95 -14.80 -5.11 4.76
CA VAL A 95 -13.35 -5.01 4.52
C VAL A 95 -12.60 -6.18 5.17
N SER A 96 -12.93 -6.51 6.43
CA SER A 96 -12.35 -7.68 7.12
C SER A 96 -12.63 -8.98 6.36
N SER A 97 -13.87 -9.19 5.89
CA SER A 97 -14.24 -10.41 5.15
C SER A 97 -13.52 -10.53 3.81
N VAL A 98 -13.36 -9.42 3.08
CA VAL A 98 -12.56 -9.39 1.83
C VAL A 98 -11.09 -9.69 2.14
N THR A 99 -10.54 -9.10 3.21
CA THR A 99 -9.15 -9.30 3.63
C THR A 99 -8.87 -10.76 3.97
N GLU A 100 -9.73 -11.37 4.79
CA GLU A 100 -9.65 -12.79 5.15
C GLU A 100 -9.79 -13.71 3.93
N TRP A 101 -10.69 -13.37 3.02
CA TRP A 101 -10.84 -14.13 1.77
C TRP A 101 -9.57 -14.08 0.94
N ILE A 102 -8.96 -12.91 0.75
CA ILE A 102 -7.69 -12.78 0.02
C ILE A 102 -6.60 -13.61 0.70
N ALA A 103 -6.44 -13.48 2.02
CA ALA A 103 -5.43 -14.23 2.78
C ALA A 103 -5.61 -15.75 2.66
N GLY A 104 -6.85 -16.24 2.59
CA GLY A 104 -7.17 -17.67 2.46
C GLY A 104 -7.14 -18.21 1.03
N HIS A 105 -7.18 -17.36 0.00
CA HIS A 105 -7.30 -17.78 -1.40
C HIS A 105 -6.08 -17.43 -2.26
N LEU A 106 -5.15 -16.63 -1.76
CA LEU A 106 -3.90 -16.32 -2.46
C LEU A 106 -2.71 -17.00 -1.77
N SER A 107 -1.75 -17.42 -2.59
CA SER A 107 -0.43 -17.85 -2.12
C SER A 107 0.60 -16.73 -2.31
N TYR A 108 1.42 -16.49 -1.29
CA TYR A 108 2.51 -15.52 -1.36
C TYR A 108 3.71 -16.14 -2.08
N VAL A 109 3.96 -15.73 -3.32
CA VAL A 109 4.96 -16.36 -4.20
C VAL A 109 5.89 -15.29 -4.79
N PRO A 110 7.13 -15.15 -4.27
CA PRO A 110 8.11 -14.24 -4.85
C PRO A 110 8.36 -14.55 -6.33
N GLY A 111 8.27 -13.52 -7.18
CA GLY A 111 8.45 -13.66 -8.64
C GLY A 111 7.22 -14.11 -9.42
N ALA A 112 6.07 -14.37 -8.78
CA ALA A 112 4.82 -14.70 -9.48
C ALA A 112 4.22 -13.50 -10.25
N SER A 113 4.61 -12.28 -9.92
CA SER A 113 4.12 -11.05 -10.53
C SER A 113 5.27 -10.18 -11.07
N HIS A 114 4.90 -9.18 -11.87
CA HIS A 114 5.83 -8.19 -12.42
C HIS A 114 5.21 -6.78 -12.35
N GLY A 115 5.99 -5.76 -12.73
CA GLY A 115 5.58 -4.35 -12.59
C GLY A 115 4.29 -3.95 -13.33
N ALA A 116 3.78 -4.77 -14.25
CA ALA A 116 2.54 -4.49 -14.98
C ALA A 116 1.33 -5.30 -14.48
N THR A 117 1.52 -6.26 -13.56
CA THR A 117 0.47 -7.07 -12.94
C THR A 117 -0.55 -6.17 -12.22
N THR A 118 -1.83 -6.44 -12.48
CA THR A 118 -2.99 -5.73 -11.94
C THR A 118 -3.76 -6.59 -10.94
N ALA A 119 -4.67 -5.99 -10.17
CA ALA A 119 -5.58 -6.72 -9.29
C ALA A 119 -6.39 -7.81 -10.00
N LEU A 120 -6.76 -7.60 -11.27
CA LEU A 120 -7.46 -8.61 -12.06
C LEU A 120 -6.57 -9.83 -12.32
N ASP A 121 -5.31 -9.60 -12.71
CA ASP A 121 -4.35 -10.67 -12.93
C ASP A 121 -4.15 -11.49 -11.67
N THR A 122 -3.97 -10.83 -10.52
CA THR A 122 -3.85 -11.46 -9.19
C THR A 122 -5.11 -12.23 -8.80
N PHE A 123 -6.29 -11.68 -9.09
CA PHE A 123 -7.55 -12.39 -8.85
C PHE A 123 -7.62 -13.69 -9.67
N LEU A 124 -7.12 -13.70 -10.90
CA LEU A 124 -7.14 -14.89 -11.75
C LEU A 124 -6.05 -15.89 -11.39
N SER A 125 -4.83 -15.42 -11.10
CA SER A 125 -3.68 -16.27 -10.79
C SER A 125 -3.73 -16.89 -9.40
N ARG A 126 -4.36 -16.21 -8.43
CA ARG A 126 -4.35 -16.58 -6.99
C ARG A 126 -2.95 -16.60 -6.37
N GLU A 127 -2.02 -15.86 -6.96
CA GLU A 127 -0.63 -15.79 -6.50
C GLU A 127 -0.10 -14.36 -6.65
N GLY A 128 0.80 -13.95 -5.75
CA GLY A 128 1.46 -12.64 -5.83
C GLY A 128 2.31 -12.32 -4.61
N VAL A 129 2.72 -11.06 -4.50
CA VAL A 129 3.45 -10.50 -3.35
C VAL A 129 2.63 -9.38 -2.69
N CYS A 130 3.15 -8.73 -1.64
CA CYS A 130 2.42 -7.72 -0.85
C CYS A 130 1.71 -6.65 -1.69
N ARG A 131 2.37 -6.16 -2.75
CA ARG A 131 1.81 -5.21 -3.73
C ARG A 131 0.51 -5.72 -4.36
N ASP A 132 0.49 -6.98 -4.76
CA ASP A 132 -0.61 -7.59 -5.49
C ASP A 132 -1.80 -7.86 -4.57
N TYR A 133 -1.52 -8.30 -3.33
CA TYR A 133 -2.53 -8.44 -2.27
C TYR A 133 -3.21 -7.11 -1.98
N ALA A 134 -2.43 -6.04 -1.82
CA ALA A 134 -2.95 -4.71 -1.57
C ALA A 134 -3.75 -4.17 -2.77
N HIS A 135 -3.30 -4.36 -4.02
CA HIS A 135 -4.09 -3.99 -5.20
C HIS A 135 -5.41 -4.75 -5.28
N LEU A 136 -5.41 -6.05 -5.02
CA LEU A 136 -6.63 -6.84 -5.03
C LEU A 136 -7.61 -6.37 -3.96
N LEU A 137 -7.14 -6.16 -2.73
CA LEU A 137 -7.96 -5.62 -1.65
C LEU A 137 -8.58 -4.26 -2.04
N ILE A 138 -7.75 -3.32 -2.49
CA ILE A 138 -8.17 -1.98 -2.90
C ILE A 138 -9.22 -2.06 -4.00
N ALA A 139 -8.99 -2.84 -5.05
CA ALA A 139 -9.91 -2.93 -6.17
C ALA A 139 -11.28 -3.50 -5.77
N LEU A 140 -11.30 -4.54 -4.91
CA LEU A 140 -12.54 -5.14 -4.43
C LEU A 140 -13.33 -4.19 -3.52
N VAL A 141 -12.69 -3.56 -2.52
CA VAL A 141 -13.41 -2.71 -1.56
C VAL A 141 -13.88 -1.39 -2.19
N ARG A 142 -13.12 -0.84 -3.15
CA ARG A 142 -13.60 0.29 -3.97
C ARG A 142 -14.86 -0.06 -4.76
N GLY A 143 -14.87 -1.27 -5.35
CA GLY A 143 -16.04 -1.81 -6.04
C GLY A 143 -17.26 -1.98 -5.14
N LEU A 144 -17.06 -2.04 -3.82
CA LEU A 144 -18.10 -2.13 -2.79
C LEU A 144 -18.40 -0.78 -2.11
N GLY A 145 -17.87 0.32 -2.64
CA GLY A 145 -18.15 1.67 -2.17
C GLY A 145 -17.32 2.11 -0.95
N ILE A 146 -16.24 1.43 -0.62
CA ILE A 146 -15.28 1.87 0.41
C ILE A 146 -14.08 2.54 -0.26
N PRO A 147 -13.81 3.82 0.01
CA PRO A 147 -12.59 4.45 -0.48
C PRO A 147 -11.36 3.74 0.08
N ALA A 148 -10.40 3.41 -0.77
CA ALA A 148 -9.18 2.72 -0.38
C ALA A 148 -7.98 3.25 -1.14
N ARG A 149 -6.81 3.27 -0.52
CA ARG A 149 -5.55 3.73 -1.14
C ARG A 149 -4.41 2.79 -0.81
N MET A 150 -3.42 2.73 -1.69
CA MET A 150 -2.20 1.98 -1.47
C MET A 150 -1.30 2.71 -0.49
N VAL A 151 -0.61 1.93 0.33
CA VAL A 151 0.43 2.39 1.25
C VAL A 151 1.74 1.69 0.91
N SER A 152 2.80 2.48 0.76
CA SER A 152 4.17 2.01 0.90
C SER A 152 4.63 2.22 2.34
N ALA A 153 5.30 1.23 2.92
CA ALA A 153 5.63 1.23 4.34
C ALA A 153 6.93 0.51 4.69
N TYR A 154 7.45 0.85 5.87
CA TYR A 154 8.32 -0.02 6.66
C TYR A 154 7.49 -0.73 7.73
N ALA A 155 7.59 -2.05 7.82
CA ALA A 155 6.86 -2.82 8.82
C ALA A 155 7.75 -3.88 9.47
N PRO A 156 7.76 -4.00 10.82
CA PRO A 156 8.33 -5.16 11.48
C PRO A 156 7.56 -6.43 11.12
N GLY A 157 8.27 -7.55 10.92
CA GLY A 157 7.66 -8.87 10.67
C GLY A 157 7.54 -9.28 9.20
N VAL A 158 7.85 -8.37 8.26
CA VAL A 158 7.88 -8.67 6.83
C VAL A 158 8.97 -9.70 6.54
N THR A 159 8.60 -10.80 5.88
CA THR A 159 9.49 -11.94 5.60
C THR A 159 9.36 -12.38 4.14
N PRO A 160 10.45 -12.38 3.35
CA PRO A 160 11.79 -11.87 3.69
C PRO A 160 11.79 -10.35 3.94
N PRO A 161 12.77 -9.80 4.67
CA PRO A 161 12.84 -8.36 4.94
C PRO A 161 12.89 -7.53 3.64
N ASP A 162 11.92 -6.62 3.48
CA ASP A 162 11.81 -5.69 2.35
C ASP A 162 10.89 -4.53 2.75
N PHE A 163 10.70 -3.55 1.85
CA PHE A 163 9.54 -2.66 1.91
C PHE A 163 8.25 -3.47 1.89
N HIS A 164 7.20 -2.91 2.51
CA HIS A 164 5.88 -3.53 2.48
C HIS A 164 4.86 -2.65 1.78
N ALA A 165 3.92 -3.29 1.11
CA ALA A 165 2.78 -2.64 0.48
C ALA A 165 1.49 -3.13 1.13
N LEU A 166 0.64 -2.20 1.58
CA LEU A 166 -0.64 -2.48 2.23
C LEU A 166 -1.74 -1.54 1.72
N ALA A 167 -2.95 -1.66 2.23
CA ALA A 167 -4.03 -0.73 1.93
C ALA A 167 -4.36 0.14 3.15
N GLU A 168 -4.81 1.38 2.90
CA GLU A 168 -5.64 2.12 3.84
C GLU A 168 -7.08 2.16 3.31
N VAL A 169 -8.06 1.98 4.19
CA VAL A 169 -9.49 2.13 3.88
C VAL A 169 -10.10 3.28 4.67
N TRP A 170 -11.03 4.01 4.06
CA TRP A 170 -11.73 5.10 4.71
C TRP A 170 -13.00 4.58 5.40
N LEU A 171 -13.02 4.63 6.73
CA LEU A 171 -14.14 4.20 7.56
C LEU A 171 -14.27 5.15 8.75
N GLN A 172 -15.51 5.52 9.08
CA GLN A 172 -15.83 6.35 10.24
C GLN A 172 -14.98 7.64 10.31
N GLY A 173 -14.83 8.33 9.18
CA GLY A 173 -14.13 9.61 9.09
C GLY A 173 -12.60 9.53 9.12
N GLY A 174 -11.99 8.36 8.94
CA GLY A 174 -10.53 8.20 8.98
C GLY A 174 -9.98 7.06 8.13
N TRP A 175 -8.67 7.12 7.87
CA TRP A 175 -7.92 6.08 7.19
C TRP A 175 -7.45 4.99 8.16
N HIS A 176 -7.72 3.73 7.83
CA HIS A 176 -7.34 2.56 8.62
C HIS A 176 -6.49 1.61 7.79
N LEU A 177 -5.31 1.25 8.30
CA LEU A 177 -4.40 0.32 7.65
C LEU A 177 -4.95 -1.11 7.69
N VAL A 178 -4.81 -1.81 6.57
CA VAL A 178 -5.22 -3.19 6.36
C VAL A 178 -4.13 -3.93 5.59
N ASP A 179 -3.68 -5.05 6.15
CA ASP A 179 -2.71 -5.94 5.51
C ASP A 179 -3.35 -7.28 5.17
N ALA A 180 -3.58 -7.53 3.88
CA ALA A 180 -4.14 -8.79 3.41
C ALA A 180 -3.11 -9.93 3.36
N THR A 181 -1.80 -9.66 3.52
CA THR A 181 -0.81 -10.73 3.65
C THR A 181 -0.74 -11.28 5.08
N GLY A 182 -1.18 -10.50 6.06
CA GLY A 182 -1.07 -10.82 7.50
C GLY A 182 0.35 -10.75 8.06
N MET A 183 1.32 -10.18 7.32
CA MET A 183 2.72 -10.11 7.76
C MET A 183 2.99 -8.93 8.69
N ALA A 184 2.31 -7.81 8.49
CA ALA A 184 2.54 -6.57 9.21
C ALA A 184 1.45 -6.30 10.26
N ASP A 185 1.88 -5.79 11.41
CA ASP A 185 0.99 -5.23 12.42
C ASP A 185 0.68 -3.76 12.07
N PRO A 186 -0.57 -3.39 11.74
CA PRO A 186 -0.94 -2.00 11.44
C PRO A 186 -0.56 -1.01 12.54
N ALA A 187 -0.53 -1.42 13.81
CA ALA A 187 -0.16 -0.53 14.92
C ALA A 187 1.35 -0.21 14.96
N LYS A 188 2.19 -1.02 14.31
CA LYS A 188 3.65 -0.90 14.30
C LYS A 188 4.24 -0.48 12.95
N THR A 189 3.39 -0.37 11.94
CA THR A 189 3.77 -0.06 10.56
C THR A 189 4.04 1.44 10.36
N VAL A 190 5.16 1.80 9.75
CA VAL A 190 5.48 3.20 9.40
C VAL A 190 5.07 3.44 7.96
N VAL A 191 4.09 4.33 7.77
CA VAL A 191 3.63 4.78 6.45
C VAL A 191 4.66 5.75 5.87
N ILE A 192 5.16 5.48 4.65
CA ILE A 192 6.14 6.33 3.97
C ILE A 192 5.63 6.93 2.66
N GLY A 193 4.53 6.41 2.12
CA GLY A 193 3.86 6.97 0.96
C GLY A 193 2.45 6.42 0.82
N VAL A 194 1.53 7.24 0.30
CA VAL A 194 0.15 6.83 0.00
C VAL A 194 -0.23 7.29 -1.39
N GLY A 195 -1.16 6.58 -2.03
CA GLY A 195 -1.68 6.98 -3.34
C GLY A 195 -2.67 5.98 -3.89
N ARG A 196 -3.18 6.22 -5.09
CA ARG A 196 -4.30 5.41 -5.61
C ARG A 196 -3.87 3.97 -5.88
N ASP A 197 -2.63 3.77 -6.30
CA ASP A 197 -2.00 2.46 -6.44
C ASP A 197 -0.46 2.57 -6.47
N ALA A 198 0.23 1.54 -6.94
CA ALA A 198 1.69 1.49 -6.95
C ALA A 198 2.34 2.51 -7.91
N ALA A 199 1.58 3.08 -8.86
CA ALA A 199 2.10 4.16 -9.72
C ALA A 199 2.41 5.42 -8.92
N ASP A 200 1.70 5.64 -7.82
CA ASP A 200 1.82 6.84 -6.99
C ASP A 200 2.84 6.65 -5.85
N VAL A 201 3.10 5.41 -5.43
CA VAL A 201 3.92 5.08 -4.22
C VAL A 201 5.16 4.21 -4.47
N ALA A 202 5.55 4.00 -5.73
CA ALA A 202 6.76 3.23 -6.03
C ALA A 202 7.99 3.79 -5.29
N PHE A 203 8.77 2.91 -4.66
CA PHE A 203 10.00 3.27 -3.95
C PHE A 203 11.00 3.97 -4.88
N LEU A 204 11.07 3.52 -6.13
CA LEU A 204 11.89 4.11 -7.19
C LEU A 204 11.10 4.11 -8.49
N THR A 205 11.17 5.22 -9.22
CA THR A 205 10.61 5.36 -10.57
C THR A 205 11.74 5.83 -11.49
N ILE A 206 11.97 5.09 -12.57
CA ILE A 206 13.08 5.34 -13.49
C ILE A 206 12.52 5.88 -14.80
N PHE A 207 13.03 7.04 -15.23
CA PHE A 207 12.81 7.59 -16.55
C PHE A 207 14.07 7.35 -17.39
N GLY A 208 14.09 6.25 -18.15
CA GLY A 208 15.27 5.78 -18.86
C GLY A 208 15.56 4.32 -18.54
N GLY A 209 16.84 3.95 -18.52
CA GLY A 209 17.30 2.61 -18.14
C GLY A 209 18.14 2.66 -16.87
N ALA A 210 17.84 1.77 -15.92
CA ALA A 210 18.70 1.48 -14.78
C ALA A 210 18.51 0.02 -14.36
N GLU A 211 19.54 -0.56 -13.75
CA GLU A 211 19.54 -1.91 -13.21
C GLU A 211 19.71 -1.85 -11.69
N LEU A 212 18.86 -2.58 -10.95
CA LEU A 212 18.98 -2.66 -9.51
C LEU A 212 20.10 -3.63 -9.15
N ASN A 213 21.21 -3.10 -8.64
CA ASN A 213 22.37 -3.91 -8.25
C ASN A 213 22.19 -4.60 -6.89
N ALA A 214 21.67 -3.88 -5.90
CA ALA A 214 21.47 -4.39 -4.54
C ALA A 214 20.40 -3.58 -3.80
N GLN A 215 19.68 -4.25 -2.91
CA GLN A 215 18.70 -3.66 -2.01
C GLN A 215 18.68 -4.45 -0.70
N SER A 216 18.59 -3.73 0.42
CA SER A 216 18.37 -4.30 1.74
C SER A 216 17.49 -3.38 2.56
N VAL A 217 16.50 -3.94 3.25
CA VAL A 217 15.63 -3.22 4.17
C VAL A 217 15.56 -3.99 5.47
N GLU A 218 15.79 -3.31 6.58
CA GLU A 218 15.67 -3.90 7.92
C GLU A 218 14.78 -3.01 8.79
N VAL A 219 13.82 -3.62 9.47
CA VAL A 219 12.88 -2.91 10.35
C VAL A 219 12.78 -3.66 11.67
N GLY A 220 13.27 -3.02 12.73
CA GLY A 220 13.28 -3.56 14.09
C GLY A 220 12.50 -2.69 15.07
N LEU A 221 11.94 -3.32 16.10
CA LEU A 221 11.38 -2.59 17.24
C LEU A 221 12.51 -2.15 18.17
N VAL A 222 12.58 -0.86 18.45
CA VAL A 222 13.48 -0.31 19.47
C VAL A 222 12.68 -0.19 20.77
N GLY A 223 13.23 -0.68 21.89
CA GLY A 223 12.59 -0.56 23.20
C GLY A 223 12.26 0.90 23.55
N ALA A 224 11.23 1.12 24.36
CA ALA A 224 10.84 2.47 24.78
C ALA A 224 12.06 3.20 25.37
N VAL A 225 12.40 4.35 24.81
CA VAL A 225 13.41 5.23 25.37
C VAL A 225 12.82 5.73 26.70
N GLY A 226 13.36 5.24 27.81
CA GLY A 226 12.92 5.60 29.16
C GLY A 226 13.22 7.03 29.54
#